data_AF-A0A1G8Y7I3-F1
#
_entry.id   AF-A0A1G8Y7I3-F1
#
_cell.length_a   1.000
_cell.length_b   1.000
_cell.length_c   1.000
_cell.angle_alpha   90.00
_cell.angle_beta   90.00
_cell.angle_gamma   90.00
#
_symmetry.space_group_name_H-M   'P 1'
#
loop_
_entity.id
_entity.type
_entity.pdbx_description
1 polymer ?
#
loop_
_entity_poly.entity_id
_entity_poly.type
_entity_poly.pdbx_seq_one_letter_code
_entity_poly.pdbx_strand_id
1 'polypeptide(L)'
;MERFSNRTEDLINQIKTELTDLACPPDWHTHILYLEIGQLLSHAFSVTLLAHKSEVKFVAKYWNAHYDGSRFQHGIYNLNRLAITEQELSLSETEATFLQSIDTSLLSTAPYKGIVLDGLFCQLSIPSSGTTFTWNLDEEMNQPLRTLVHTLRTKASSFL
;
A
#
# COMPACT_ATOMS: atom_id res chain seq x y z
N MET A 1 3.68 18.03 20.49
CA MET A 1 4.68 18.83 19.76
C MET A 1 4.64 18.37 18.31
N GLU A 2 4.53 19.27 17.33
CA GLU A 2 4.57 18.89 15.92
C GLU A 2 6.00 18.45 15.52
N ARG A 3 6.12 17.41 14.71
CA ARG A 3 7.38 16.86 14.20
C ARG A 3 7.65 17.41 12.82
N PHE A 4 8.79 18.08 12.67
CA PHE A 4 9.27 18.58 11.39
C PHE A 4 10.59 17.89 11.03
N SER A 5 10.78 17.58 9.75
CA SER A 5 12.04 17.02 9.26
C SER A 5 12.36 17.51 7.86
N ASN A 6 13.65 17.63 7.54
CA ASN A 6 14.16 17.85 6.20
C ASN A 6 14.77 16.57 5.59
N ARG A 7 14.64 15.43 6.26
CA ARG A 7 15.17 14.14 5.81
C ARG A 7 14.10 13.37 5.04
N THR A 8 14.43 13.00 3.81
CA THR A 8 13.57 12.17 2.95
C THR A 8 13.20 10.84 3.60
N GLU A 9 14.13 10.23 4.33
CA GLU A 9 13.90 8.97 5.05
C GLU A 9 12.79 9.12 6.10
N ASP A 10 12.79 10.21 6.88
CA ASP A 10 11.77 10.46 7.90
C ASP A 10 10.38 10.63 7.25
N LEU A 11 10.33 11.32 6.11
CA LEU A 11 9.10 11.47 5.33
C LEU A 11 8.60 10.11 4.82
N ILE A 12 9.46 9.30 4.19
CA ILE A 12 9.09 7.97 3.69
C ILE A 12 8.57 7.10 4.83
N ASN A 13 9.26 7.09 5.97
CA ASN A 13 8.84 6.31 7.13
C ASN A 13 7.48 6.77 7.65
N GLN A 14 7.24 8.09 7.70
CA GLN A 14 5.95 8.61 8.12
C GLN A 14 4.83 8.28 7.12
N ILE A 15 5.08 8.40 5.81
CA ILE A 15 4.14 7.99 4.75
C ILE A 15 3.79 6.50 4.92
N LYS A 16 4.79 5.63 5.09
CA LYS A 16 4.60 4.21 5.35
C LYS A 16 3.71 3.98 6.56
N THR A 17 4.02 4.65 7.67
CA THR A 17 3.22 4.54 8.90
C THR A 17 1.77 4.95 8.66
N GLU A 18 1.51 6.15 8.14
CA GLU A 18 0.13 6.64 8.00
C GLU A 18 -0.69 5.88 6.95
N LEU A 19 -0.03 5.39 5.87
CA LEU A 19 -0.70 4.55 4.88
C LEU A 19 -0.99 3.14 5.41
N THR A 20 -0.24 2.64 6.39
CA THR A 20 -0.46 1.28 6.92
C THR A 20 -1.18 1.24 8.26
N ASP A 21 -1.26 2.39 8.95
CA ASP A 21 -1.99 2.54 10.20
C ASP A 21 -3.49 2.55 9.92
N LEU A 22 -4.14 1.41 10.06
CA LEU A 22 -5.58 1.26 9.90
C LEU A 22 -6.19 0.76 11.20
N ALA A 23 -7.14 1.52 11.73
CA ALA A 23 -7.93 1.09 12.88
C ALA A 23 -8.84 -0.06 12.45
N CYS A 24 -8.46 -1.29 12.79
CA CYS A 24 -9.26 -2.47 12.52
C CYS A 24 -10.36 -2.60 13.60
N PRO A 25 -11.65 -2.70 13.22
CA PRO A 25 -12.70 -2.99 14.20
C PRO A 25 -12.44 -4.33 14.92
N PRO A 26 -12.91 -4.53 16.17
CA PRO A 26 -12.53 -5.67 17.01
C PRO A 26 -12.77 -7.06 16.40
N ASP A 27 -13.81 -7.22 15.57
CA ASP A 27 -14.17 -8.49 14.95
C ASP A 27 -13.59 -8.67 13.53
N TRP A 28 -12.91 -7.65 13.02
CA TRP A 28 -12.29 -7.67 11.71
C TRP A 28 -10.81 -8.01 11.84
N HIS A 29 -10.25 -8.61 10.79
CA HIS A 29 -8.82 -8.84 10.70
C HIS A 29 -8.30 -8.42 9.33
N THR A 30 -7.07 -7.94 9.30
CA THR A 30 -6.36 -7.66 8.06
C THR A 30 -5.95 -8.97 7.39
N HIS A 31 -6.53 -9.23 6.23
CA HIS A 31 -6.17 -10.37 5.39
C HIS A 31 -4.92 -10.06 4.56
N ILE A 32 -4.90 -8.90 3.91
CA ILE A 32 -3.81 -8.42 3.06
C ILE A 32 -3.61 -6.93 3.32
N LEU A 33 -2.35 -6.51 3.38
CA LEU A 33 -1.95 -5.10 3.36
C LEU A 33 -0.95 -4.90 2.21
N TYR A 34 -1.33 -4.10 1.23
CA TYR A 34 -0.48 -3.70 0.12
C TYR A 34 -0.09 -2.22 0.26
N LEU A 35 1.14 -1.89 -0.05
CA LEU A 35 1.70 -0.54 -0.02
C LEU A 35 2.55 -0.33 -1.26
N GLU A 36 2.39 0.81 -1.90
CA GLU A 36 3.16 1.24 -3.05
C GLU A 36 3.61 2.69 -2.87
N ILE A 37 4.90 2.95 -3.09
CA ILE A 37 5.50 4.28 -2.99
C ILE A 37 6.42 4.47 -4.20
N GLY A 38 6.18 5.51 -5.00
CA GLY A 38 7.12 5.89 -6.06
C GLY A 38 8.45 6.33 -5.45
N GLN A 39 9.58 5.82 -5.96
CA GLN A 39 10.91 6.15 -5.42
C GLN A 39 11.24 7.65 -5.50
N LEU A 40 10.67 8.36 -6.49
CA LEU A 40 10.77 9.81 -6.64
C LEU A 40 9.76 10.59 -5.78
N LEU A 41 9.02 9.92 -4.88
CA LEU A 41 8.01 10.50 -4.01
C LEU A 41 6.91 11.28 -4.75
N SER A 42 6.59 10.83 -5.96
CA SER A 42 5.53 11.42 -6.79
C SER A 42 4.13 10.94 -6.39
N HIS A 43 4.03 9.78 -5.73
CA HIS A 43 2.79 9.18 -5.28
C HIS A 43 3.08 8.13 -4.21
N ALA A 44 2.08 7.86 -3.38
CA ALA A 44 2.05 6.68 -2.53
C ALA A 44 0.60 6.31 -2.23
N PHE A 45 0.32 5.01 -2.13
CA PHE A 45 -0.97 4.52 -1.69
C PHE A 45 -0.84 3.18 -0.97
N SER A 46 -1.86 2.83 -0.23
CA SER A 46 -2.01 1.49 0.33
C SER A 46 -3.42 0.96 0.09
N VAL A 47 -3.51 -0.35 0.15
CA VAL A 47 -4.76 -1.10 0.10
C VAL A 47 -4.74 -2.09 1.25
N THR A 48 -5.80 -2.08 2.04
CA THR A 48 -6.01 -3.06 3.11
C THR A 48 -7.28 -3.84 2.82
N LEU A 49 -7.14 -5.16 2.77
CA LEU A 49 -8.27 -6.07 2.73
C LEU A 49 -8.61 -6.49 4.17
N LEU A 50 -9.75 -6.05 4.66
CA LEU A 50 -10.27 -6.48 5.95
C LEU A 50 -11.31 -7.58 5.74
N ALA A 51 -11.29 -8.61 6.56
CA ALA A 51 -12.25 -9.71 6.51
C ALA A 51 -12.92 -9.92 7.88
N HIS A 52 -14.21 -10.25 7.84
CA HIS A 52 -14.99 -10.68 9.00
C HIS A 52 -16.05 -11.68 8.54
N LYS A 53 -15.90 -12.95 8.94
CA LYS A 53 -16.75 -14.06 8.47
C LYS A 53 -16.76 -14.12 6.94
N SER A 54 -17.93 -13.91 6.31
CA SER A 54 -18.11 -13.86 4.86
C SER A 54 -17.98 -12.45 4.26
N GLU A 55 -17.87 -11.42 5.09
CA GLU A 55 -17.75 -10.03 4.65
C GLU A 55 -16.30 -9.65 4.43
N VAL A 56 -16.08 -8.85 3.37
CA VAL A 56 -14.76 -8.32 3.01
C VAL A 56 -14.90 -6.85 2.70
N LYS A 57 -14.01 -6.04 3.27
CA LYS A 57 -13.90 -4.61 3.01
C LYS A 57 -12.57 -4.31 2.36
N PHE A 58 -12.59 -3.42 1.39
CA PHE A 58 -11.41 -2.92 0.74
C PHE A 58 -11.21 -1.47 1.17
N VAL A 59 -10.15 -1.18 1.92
CA VAL A 59 -9.83 0.18 2.36
C VAL A 59 -8.60 0.65 1.62
N ALA A 60 -8.72 1.74 0.87
CA ALA A 60 -7.61 2.36 0.17
C ALA A 60 -7.21 3.66 0.87
N LYS A 61 -5.90 3.91 0.96
CA LYS A 61 -5.36 5.21 1.39
C LYS A 61 -4.46 5.78 0.33
N TYR A 62 -4.53 7.09 0.11
CA TYR A 62 -3.70 7.80 -0.86
C TYR A 62 -3.00 8.98 -0.23
N TRP A 63 -1.73 9.16 -0.56
CA TRP A 63 -0.98 10.34 -0.19
C TRP A 63 -1.01 11.37 -1.33
N ASN A 64 -1.44 12.59 -1.02
CA ASN A 64 -1.42 13.71 -1.95
C ASN A 64 -0.03 14.36 -1.98
N ALA A 65 0.89 13.71 -2.69
CA ALA A 65 2.27 14.16 -2.85
C ALA A 65 2.38 15.57 -3.44
N HIS A 66 1.49 15.95 -4.36
CA HIS A 66 1.49 17.28 -4.97
C HIS A 66 1.15 18.37 -3.95
N TYR A 67 0.09 18.17 -3.16
CA TYR A 67 -0.33 19.12 -2.13
C TYR A 67 0.76 19.30 -1.08
N ASP A 68 1.30 18.20 -0.55
CA ASP A 68 2.38 18.26 0.43
C ASP A 68 3.64 18.88 -0.17
N GLY A 69 4.06 18.48 -1.38
CA GLY A 69 5.17 19.11 -2.09
C GLY A 69 5.02 20.63 -2.25
N SER A 70 3.81 21.11 -2.54
CA SER A 70 3.53 22.55 -2.65
C SER A 70 3.62 23.29 -1.30
N ARG A 71 3.23 22.66 -0.19
CA ARG A 71 3.38 23.22 1.16
C ARG A 71 4.84 23.23 1.62
N PHE A 72 5.64 22.29 1.13
CA PHE A 72 7.00 22.02 1.60
C PHE A 72 8.09 22.51 0.64
N GLN A 73 7.81 23.51 -0.20
CA GLN A 73 8.77 24.13 -1.13
C GLN A 73 10.08 24.63 -0.47
N HIS A 74 10.13 24.71 0.86
CA HIS A 74 11.31 25.12 1.64
C HIS A 74 12.16 23.94 2.16
N GLY A 75 11.86 22.70 1.77
CA GLY A 75 12.65 21.52 2.14
C GLY A 75 12.47 21.04 3.58
N ILE A 76 11.34 21.38 4.23
CA ILE A 76 10.97 20.88 5.56
C ILE A 76 9.54 20.32 5.50
N TYR A 77 9.37 19.06 5.88
CA TYR A 77 8.10 18.35 5.96
C TYR A 77 7.51 18.42 7.37
N ASN A 78 6.18 18.60 7.48
CA ASN A 78 5.44 18.41 8.73
C ASN A 78 4.92 16.98 8.80
N LEU A 79 5.61 16.12 9.56
CA LEU A 79 5.35 14.69 9.67
C LEU A 79 4.10 14.36 10.52
N ASN A 80 3.32 15.36 10.94
CA ASN A 80 2.05 15.17 11.63
C ASN A 80 0.85 15.59 10.77
N ARG A 81 1.09 16.10 9.56
CA ARG A 81 0.06 16.69 8.69
C ARG A 81 0.26 16.30 7.24
N LEU A 82 0.59 15.02 7.00
CA LEU A 82 0.58 14.48 5.65
C LEU A 82 -0.86 14.48 5.12
N ALA A 83 -1.02 14.87 3.86
CA ALA A 83 -2.32 14.89 3.22
C ALA A 83 -2.67 13.49 2.74
N ILE A 84 -3.16 12.65 3.66
CA ILE A 84 -3.62 11.30 3.36
C ILE A 84 -5.15 11.25 3.37
N THR A 85 -5.72 10.68 2.32
CA THR A 85 -7.15 10.38 2.22
C THR A 85 -7.36 8.88 2.40
N GLU A 86 -8.45 8.51 3.07
CA GLU A 86 -8.88 7.13 3.27
C GLU A 86 -10.25 6.93 2.65
N GLN A 87 -10.48 5.78 2.04
CA GLN A 87 -11.77 5.41 1.50
C GLN A 87 -12.04 3.91 1.63
N GLU A 88 -13.26 3.59 2.05
CA GLU A 88 -13.81 2.23 1.97
C GLU A 88 -14.48 2.02 0.61
N LEU A 89 -14.06 0.99 -0.10
CA LEU A 89 -14.60 0.57 -1.39
C LEU A 89 -15.37 -0.74 -1.22
N SER A 90 -16.56 -0.80 -1.79
CA SER A 90 -17.33 -2.04 -1.89
C SER A 90 -16.72 -2.95 -2.95
N LEU A 91 -16.56 -4.23 -2.59
CA LEU A 91 -16.17 -5.28 -3.54
C LEU A 91 -17.42 -5.89 -4.17
N SER A 92 -17.35 -6.23 -5.45
CA SER A 92 -18.34 -7.12 -6.04
C SER A 92 -18.20 -8.52 -5.42
N GLU A 93 -19.24 -9.34 -5.51
CA GLU A 93 -19.18 -10.73 -5.06
C GLU A 93 -18.06 -11.52 -5.76
N THR A 94 -17.84 -11.24 -7.05
CA THR A 94 -16.76 -11.85 -7.83
C THR A 94 -15.37 -11.42 -7.36
N GLU A 95 -15.18 -10.14 -7.04
CA GLU A 95 -13.91 -9.61 -6.50
C GLU A 95 -13.63 -10.19 -5.11
N ALA A 96 -14.64 -10.22 -4.23
CA ALA A 96 -14.51 -10.77 -2.89
C ALA A 96 -14.16 -12.26 -2.94
N THR A 97 -14.85 -13.04 -3.78
CA THR A 97 -14.58 -14.47 -3.97
C THR A 97 -13.16 -14.69 -4.51
N PHE A 98 -12.74 -13.91 -5.50
CA PHE A 98 -11.39 -13.99 -6.04
C PHE A 98 -10.36 -13.74 -4.93
N LEU A 99 -10.48 -12.63 -4.19
CA LEU A 99 -9.51 -12.26 -3.14
C LEU A 99 -9.45 -13.28 -2.01
N GLN A 100 -10.58 -13.89 -1.64
CA GLN A 100 -10.63 -14.97 -0.65
C GLN A 100 -10.04 -16.29 -1.16
N SER A 101 -10.05 -16.53 -2.47
CA SER A 101 -9.54 -17.76 -3.08
C SER A 101 -8.02 -17.80 -3.29
N ILE A 102 -7.33 -16.68 -3.03
CA ILE A 102 -5.90 -16.56 -3.27
C ILE A 102 -5.14 -17.46 -2.30
N ASP A 103 -4.46 -18.45 -2.86
CA ASP A 103 -3.48 -19.23 -2.10
C ASP A 103 -2.21 -18.42 -1.90
N THR A 104 -2.12 -17.79 -0.74
CA THR A 104 -0.99 -16.95 -0.34
C THR A 104 0.34 -17.69 -0.28
N SER A 105 0.33 -19.03 -0.17
CA SER A 105 1.54 -19.85 -0.15
C SER A 105 2.24 -19.93 -1.51
N LEU A 106 1.51 -19.65 -2.59
CA LEU A 106 2.03 -19.63 -3.95
C LEU A 106 2.67 -18.29 -4.31
N LEU A 107 2.57 -17.26 -3.46
CA LEU A 107 3.12 -15.94 -3.72
C LEU A 107 4.63 -15.96 -3.52
N SER A 108 5.38 -15.39 -4.46
CA SER A 108 6.82 -15.28 -4.34
C SER A 108 7.37 -14.11 -5.14
N THR A 109 8.51 -13.61 -4.65
CA THR A 109 9.35 -12.64 -5.34
C THR A 109 10.70 -13.28 -5.67
N ALA A 110 11.27 -12.93 -6.82
CA ALA A 110 12.62 -13.30 -7.21
C ALA A 110 13.48 -12.03 -7.30
N PRO A 111 14.75 -12.09 -6.85
CA PRO A 111 15.62 -10.92 -6.89
C PRO A 111 15.91 -10.47 -8.33
N TYR A 112 15.75 -9.18 -8.59
CA TYR A 112 16.18 -8.57 -9.85
C TYR A 112 17.70 -8.29 -9.84
N LYS A 113 18.38 -8.56 -10.97
CA LYS A 113 19.84 -8.41 -11.09
C LYS A 113 20.31 -7.05 -11.66
N GLY A 114 19.52 -5.99 -11.48
CA GLY A 114 19.80 -4.67 -12.04
C GLY A 114 19.66 -3.53 -11.03
N ILE A 115 20.09 -2.33 -11.44
CA ILE A 115 19.87 -1.09 -10.69
C ILE A 115 18.53 -0.51 -11.14
N VAL A 116 17.66 -0.17 -10.17
CA VAL A 116 16.39 0.48 -10.41
C VAL A 116 16.52 1.95 -10.00
N LEU A 117 16.28 2.87 -10.95
CA LEU A 117 16.44 4.32 -10.73
C LEU A 117 15.11 5.06 -10.57
N ASP A 118 14.04 4.55 -11.20
CA ASP A 118 12.68 5.10 -11.13
C ASP A 118 11.69 3.96 -10.83
N GLY A 119 11.96 3.24 -9.74
CA GLY A 119 11.18 2.09 -9.33
C GLY A 119 9.99 2.46 -8.45
N LEU A 120 9.26 1.42 -8.06
CA LEU A 120 8.20 1.51 -7.06
C LEU A 120 8.62 0.70 -5.85
N PHE A 121 8.75 1.31 -4.67
CA PHE A 121 8.80 0.51 -3.46
C PHE A 121 7.42 -0.14 -3.25
N CYS A 122 7.33 -1.44 -3.52
CA CYS A 122 6.12 -2.22 -3.30
C CYS A 122 6.32 -3.15 -2.10
N GLN A 123 5.28 -3.27 -1.28
CA GLN A 123 5.24 -4.19 -0.16
C GLN A 123 3.86 -4.85 -0.07
N LEU A 124 3.82 -6.17 0.06
CA LEU A 124 2.62 -6.94 0.38
C LEU A 124 2.84 -7.69 1.69
N SER A 125 1.99 -7.47 2.67
CA SER A 125 2.03 -8.15 3.98
C SER A 125 0.78 -8.98 4.18
N ILE A 126 0.95 -10.18 4.73
CA ILE A 126 -0.10 -11.15 5.02
C ILE A 126 -0.02 -11.46 6.52
N PRO A 127 -0.74 -10.69 7.36
CA PRO A 127 -0.54 -10.74 8.81
C PRO A 127 -0.80 -12.12 9.42
N SER A 128 -1.72 -12.91 8.85
CA SER A 128 -2.06 -14.25 9.33
C SER A 128 -0.90 -15.25 9.24
N SER A 129 -0.01 -15.10 8.25
CA SER A 129 1.18 -15.92 8.08
C SER A 129 2.46 -15.24 8.57
N GLY A 130 2.41 -13.94 8.86
CA GLY A 130 3.59 -13.13 9.16
C GLY A 130 4.50 -12.90 7.96
N THR A 131 4.03 -13.20 6.74
CA THR A 131 4.82 -13.08 5.51
C THR A 131 4.75 -11.67 4.95
N THR A 132 5.90 -11.12 4.58
CA THR A 132 6.01 -9.84 3.85
C THR A 132 6.87 -10.03 2.61
N PHE A 133 6.34 -9.61 1.47
CA PHE A 133 7.03 -9.55 0.19
C PHE A 133 7.38 -8.09 -0.11
N THR A 134 8.58 -7.84 -0.61
CA THR A 134 9.04 -6.52 -1.02
C THR A 134 9.72 -6.60 -2.37
N TRP A 135 9.38 -5.69 -3.27
CA TRP A 135 9.97 -5.64 -4.61
C TRP A 135 9.98 -4.19 -5.12
N ASN A 136 10.76 -3.97 -6.18
CA ASN A 136 10.91 -2.67 -6.85
C ASN A 136 10.34 -2.66 -8.28
N LEU A 137 10.23 -3.85 -8.90
CA LEU A 137 9.81 -4.04 -10.29
C LEU A 137 8.81 -5.19 -10.43
N ASP A 138 7.91 -5.07 -11.40
CA ASP A 138 6.91 -6.12 -11.67
C ASP A 138 7.57 -7.44 -12.12
N GLU A 139 8.76 -7.37 -12.73
CA GLU A 139 9.59 -8.51 -13.11
C GLU A 139 9.94 -9.43 -11.94
N GLU A 140 10.01 -8.90 -10.73
CA GLU A 140 10.35 -9.67 -9.52
C GLU A 140 9.19 -10.54 -9.05
N MET A 141 7.96 -10.24 -9.46
CA MET A 141 6.78 -10.99 -9.03
C MET A 141 6.55 -12.24 -9.88
N ASN A 142 6.18 -13.35 -9.23
CA ASN A 142 5.60 -14.49 -9.93
C ASN A 142 4.17 -14.20 -10.40
N GLN A 143 3.63 -15.06 -11.28
CA GLN A 143 2.32 -14.81 -11.90
C GLN A 143 1.16 -14.65 -10.89
N PRO A 144 1.01 -15.49 -9.85
CA PRO A 144 -0.02 -15.28 -8.83
C PRO A 144 0.07 -13.92 -8.14
N LEU A 145 1.27 -13.48 -7.76
CA LEU A 145 1.49 -12.18 -7.12
C LEU A 145 1.16 -11.03 -8.08
N ARG A 146 1.56 -11.13 -9.36
CA ARG A 146 1.19 -10.12 -10.37
C ARG A 146 -0.32 -9.99 -10.52
N THR A 147 -1.05 -11.10 -10.58
CA THR A 147 -2.50 -11.08 -10.71
C THR A 147 -3.15 -10.40 -9.51
N LEU A 148 -2.74 -10.78 -8.29
CA LEU A 148 -3.23 -10.14 -7.07
C LEU A 148 -2.97 -8.63 -7.08
N VAL A 149 -1.71 -8.22 -7.31
CA VAL A 149 -1.31 -6.80 -7.30
C VAL A 149 -2.04 -6.01 -8.38
N HIS A 150 -2.23 -6.59 -9.56
CA HIS A 150 -3.02 -5.96 -10.63
C HIS A 150 -4.48 -5.74 -10.21
N THR A 151 -5.11 -6.71 -9.54
CA THR A 151 -6.47 -6.55 -8.99
C THR A 151 -6.52 -5.44 -7.94
N LEU A 152 -5.56 -5.41 -7.01
CA LEU A 152 -5.50 -4.38 -5.97
C LEU A 152 -5.30 -2.98 -6.59
N ARG A 153 -4.36 -2.82 -7.52
CA ARG A 153 -4.09 -1.57 -8.26
C ARG A 153 -5.32 -1.11 -9.03
N THR A 154 -5.96 -2.02 -9.76
CA THR A 154 -7.17 -1.70 -10.57
C THR A 154 -8.29 -1.22 -9.66
N LYS A 155 -8.54 -1.92 -8.55
CA LYS A 155 -9.59 -1.51 -7.61
C LYS A 155 -9.29 -0.16 -6.97
N ALA A 156 -8.04 0.07 -6.56
CA ALA A 156 -7.60 1.37 -6.05
C ALA A 156 -7.81 2.49 -7.08
N SER A 157 -7.37 2.28 -8.32
CA SER A 157 -7.45 3.28 -9.39
C SER A 157 -8.87 3.68 -9.78
N SER A 158 -9.89 2.88 -9.48
CA SER A 158 -11.30 3.22 -9.76
C SER A 158 -11.80 4.48 -9.04
N PHE A 159 -10.98 5.07 -8.17
CA PHE A 159 -11.29 6.26 -7.39
C PHE A 159 -10.46 7.50 -7.74
N LEU A 160 -9.32 7.34 -8.44
CA LEU A 160 -8.47 8.46 -8.84
C LEU A 160 -9.04 9.19 -10.07
#